data_AF-A0A9E5V832-F1
#
_entry.id   AF-A0A9E5V832-F1
#
_cell.length_a   1.000
_cell.length_b   1.000
_cell.length_c   1.000
_cell.angle_alpha   90.00
_cell.angle_beta   90.00
_cell.angle_gamma   90.00
#
_symmetry.space_group_name_H-M   'P 1'
#
loop_
_entity.id
_entity.type
_entity.pdbx_description
1 polymer ?
#
loop_
_entity_poly.entity_id
_entity_poly.type
_entity_poly.pdbx_seq_one_letter_code
_entity_poly.pdbx_strand_id
1 'polypeptide(L)'
;MKFKPVLPAAFLLSFVTLSSTINANQAVAQSNQKPYCTAASNKGINYFRYGTSSIADACFEVFQKVLNAGHSVDRSEWGYYKTSGQNTGRISCIQGQKTVRGNGGDFFNEASNMRETSNWSGCTYKVTS
;
A
#
# COMPACT_ATOMS: atom_id res chain seq x y z
N MET A 1 -66.27 24.01 32.72
CA MET A 1 -65.60 23.03 31.85
C MET A 1 -64.09 23.22 31.98
N LYS A 2 -63.35 22.14 32.23
CA LYS A 2 -61.93 22.13 32.62
C LYS A 2 -61.02 22.20 31.38
N PHE A 3 -60.15 23.21 31.30
CA PHE A 3 -59.05 23.27 30.35
C PHE A 3 -57.89 22.41 30.86
N LYS A 4 -57.43 21.45 30.06
CA LYS A 4 -56.20 20.69 30.30
C LYS A 4 -55.08 21.29 29.43
N PRO A 5 -53.96 21.75 29.98
CA PRO A 5 -52.77 22.00 29.19
C PRO A 5 -52.01 20.68 28.98
N VAL A 6 -51.69 20.40 27.71
CA VAL A 6 -50.84 19.27 27.29
C VAL A 6 -49.38 19.72 27.39
N LEU A 7 -48.56 18.97 28.12
CA LEU A 7 -47.12 19.22 28.29
C LEU A 7 -46.38 19.11 26.94
N PRO A 8 -45.46 20.03 26.60
CA PRO A 8 -44.51 19.82 25.51
C PRO A 8 -43.36 18.92 26.00
N ALA A 9 -43.14 17.82 25.30
CA ALA A 9 -42.01 16.93 25.47
C ALA A 9 -40.70 17.68 25.13
N ALA A 10 -39.86 17.91 26.13
CA ALA A 10 -38.50 18.39 25.94
C ALA A 10 -37.64 17.23 25.41
N PHE A 11 -37.38 17.25 24.11
CA PHE A 11 -36.43 16.36 23.45
C PHE A 11 -35.01 16.82 23.80
N LEU A 12 -34.44 16.24 24.86
CA LEU A 12 -33.03 16.46 25.21
C LEU A 12 -32.13 15.74 24.19
N LEU A 13 -31.73 16.47 23.15
CA LEU A 13 -30.61 16.13 22.28
C LEU A 13 -29.32 16.21 23.11
N SER A 14 -28.94 15.10 23.73
CA SER A 14 -27.60 14.91 24.27
C SER A 14 -26.61 14.87 23.11
N PHE A 15 -25.97 16.01 22.85
CA PHE A 15 -24.76 16.10 22.05
C PHE A 15 -23.66 15.31 22.76
N VAL A 16 -23.46 14.05 22.36
CA VAL A 16 -22.24 13.33 22.68
C VAL A 16 -21.15 13.95 21.81
N THR A 17 -20.43 14.95 22.34
CA THR A 17 -19.18 15.40 21.72
C THR A 17 -18.21 14.24 21.82
N LEU A 18 -18.09 13.47 20.73
CA LEU A 18 -17.08 12.45 20.56
C LEU A 18 -15.74 13.17 20.43
N SER A 19 -15.15 13.58 21.56
CA SER A 19 -13.78 14.09 21.61
C SER A 19 -12.82 12.94 21.41
N SER A 20 -12.72 12.43 20.18
CA SER A 20 -11.62 11.56 19.81
C SER A 20 -10.35 12.41 19.81
N THR A 21 -9.51 12.22 20.82
CA THR A 21 -8.13 12.67 20.81
C THR A 21 -7.42 11.97 19.65
N ILE A 22 -7.43 12.61 18.49
CA ILE A 22 -6.64 12.17 17.33
C ILE A 22 -5.18 12.26 17.78
N ASN A 23 -4.57 11.10 18.01
CA ASN A 23 -3.17 11.01 18.38
C ASN A 23 -2.35 11.45 17.15
N ALA A 24 -1.97 12.73 17.10
CA ALA A 24 -1.35 13.35 15.93
C ALA A 24 -0.12 12.55 15.42
N ASN A 25 0.58 11.86 16.32
CA ASN A 25 1.71 10.99 15.97
C ASN A 25 1.34 9.79 15.07
N GLN A 26 0.14 9.21 15.21
CA GLN A 26 -0.30 8.13 14.33
C GLN A 26 -0.73 8.64 12.93
N ALA A 27 -1.32 9.84 12.87
CA ALA A 27 -1.67 10.48 11.60
C ALA A 27 -0.43 10.89 10.79
N VAL A 28 0.62 11.38 11.46
CA VAL A 28 1.91 11.73 10.83
C VAL A 28 2.67 10.47 10.35
N ALA A 29 2.59 9.36 11.08
CA ALA A 29 3.20 8.09 10.67
C ALA A 29 2.59 7.52 9.38
N GLN A 30 1.27 7.65 9.17
CA GLN A 30 0.61 7.29 7.91
C GLN A 30 0.94 8.25 6.75
N SER A 31 1.30 9.51 7.03
CA SER A 31 1.70 10.49 6.00
C SER A 31 3.05 10.17 5.34
N ASN A 32 3.96 9.50 6.06
CA ASN A 32 5.32 9.24 5.58
C ASN A 32 5.46 7.89 4.90
N GLN A 33 4.35 7.23 4.59
CA GLN A 33 4.34 5.96 3.89
C GLN A 33 3.35 5.98 2.74
N LYS A 34 3.68 5.27 1.66
CA LYS A 34 2.80 5.11 0.50
C LYS A 34 2.68 3.64 0.12
N PRO A 35 1.51 3.21 -0.37
CA PRO A 35 1.28 1.85 -0.78
C PRO A 35 2.07 1.50 -2.04
N TYR A 36 2.40 0.22 -2.17
CA TYR A 36 2.93 -0.38 -3.39
C TYR A 36 2.40 -1.80 -3.59
N CYS A 37 2.49 -2.27 -4.83
CA CYS A 37 2.27 -3.65 -5.21
C CYS A 37 3.25 -4.06 -6.31
N THR A 38 3.65 -5.33 -6.30
CA THR A 38 4.50 -5.96 -7.31
C THR A 38 3.93 -7.33 -7.63
N ALA A 39 4.03 -7.74 -8.90
CA ALA A 39 3.60 -9.06 -9.33
C ALA A 39 4.48 -9.58 -10.45
N ALA A 40 4.60 -10.90 -10.52
CA ALA A 40 5.37 -11.58 -11.53
C ALA A 40 4.71 -12.88 -11.98
N SER A 41 5.00 -13.26 -13.22
CA SER A 41 4.78 -14.60 -13.76
C SER A 41 6.09 -15.38 -13.82
N ASN A 42 6.00 -16.70 -13.77
CA ASN A 42 7.08 -17.65 -14.04
C ASN A 42 7.50 -17.66 -15.52
N LYS A 43 6.78 -16.92 -16.38
CA LYS A 43 7.15 -16.66 -17.78
C LYS A 43 8.02 -15.42 -17.97
N GLY A 44 8.49 -14.80 -16.88
CA GLY A 44 9.46 -13.71 -16.92
C GLY A 44 8.89 -12.30 -16.94
N ILE A 45 7.56 -12.15 -17.07
CA ILE A 45 6.88 -10.86 -16.92
C ILE A 45 6.84 -10.45 -15.46
N ASN A 46 7.13 -9.17 -15.20
CA ASN A 46 6.98 -8.54 -13.89
C ASN A 46 6.49 -7.11 -14.03
N TYR A 47 5.58 -6.70 -13.15
CA TYR A 47 5.07 -5.34 -13.07
C TYR A 47 5.05 -4.87 -11.61
N PHE A 48 5.17 -3.57 -11.41
CA PHE A 48 5.05 -2.96 -10.09
C PHE A 48 4.42 -1.57 -10.20
N ARG A 49 3.81 -1.14 -9.10
CA ARG A 49 3.20 0.18 -8.92
C ARG A 49 3.40 0.61 -7.48
N TYR A 50 3.80 1.85 -7.28
CA TYR A 50 3.99 2.45 -5.97
C TYR A 50 3.49 3.89 -5.97
N GLY A 51 3.20 4.44 -4.80
CA GLY A 51 2.76 5.83 -4.65
C GLY A 51 1.27 6.07 -4.88
N THR A 52 0.45 5.01 -4.93
CA THR A 52 -1.02 5.10 -5.10
C THR A 52 -1.72 5.57 -3.82
N SER A 53 -3.04 5.74 -3.89
CA SER A 53 -3.92 6.02 -2.74
C SER A 53 -4.08 4.82 -1.81
N SER A 54 -4.14 3.60 -2.35
CA SER A 54 -4.30 2.38 -1.57
C SER A 54 -3.51 1.20 -2.16
N ILE A 55 -3.32 0.14 -1.35
CA ILE A 55 -2.76 -1.14 -1.82
C ILE A 55 -3.66 -1.76 -2.88
N ALA A 56 -4.98 -1.67 -2.71
CA ALA A 56 -5.93 -2.22 -3.66
C ALA A 56 -5.76 -1.60 -5.06
N ASP A 57 -5.62 -0.27 -5.13
CA ASP A 57 -5.40 0.44 -6.39
C ASP A 57 -4.07 0.00 -7.05
N ALA A 58 -2.99 -0.07 -6.26
CA ALA A 58 -1.70 -0.53 -6.76
C ALA A 58 -1.77 -1.96 -7.31
N CYS A 59 -2.36 -2.89 -6.56
CA CYS A 59 -2.44 -4.28 -6.96
C CYS A 59 -3.41 -4.50 -8.11
N PHE A 60 -4.52 -3.77 -8.18
CA PHE A 60 -5.45 -3.85 -9.30
C PHE A 60 -4.73 -3.50 -10.61
N GLU A 61 -4.04 -2.36 -10.67
CA GLU A 61 -3.28 -1.97 -11.86
C GLU A 61 -2.21 -2.99 -12.24
N VAL A 62 -1.46 -3.50 -11.25
CA VAL A 62 -0.37 -4.45 -11.48
C VAL A 62 -0.88 -5.79 -11.98
N PHE A 63 -1.93 -6.35 -11.35
CA PHE A 63 -2.50 -7.63 -11.74
C PHE A 63 -3.18 -7.52 -13.11
N GLN A 64 -3.89 -6.42 -13.38
CA GLN A 64 -4.44 -6.17 -14.72
C GLN A 64 -3.36 -6.18 -15.79
N LYS A 65 -2.19 -5.58 -15.54
CA LYS A 65 -1.08 -5.62 -16.51
C LYS A 65 -0.56 -7.04 -16.76
N VAL A 66 -0.39 -7.85 -15.71
CA VAL A 66 0.04 -9.25 -15.87
C VAL A 66 -0.99 -10.04 -16.67
N LEU A 67 -2.27 -9.91 -16.34
CA LEU A 67 -3.36 -10.64 -16.99
C LEU A 67 -3.56 -10.19 -18.45
N ASN A 68 -3.51 -8.88 -18.72
CA ASN A 68 -3.63 -8.33 -20.07
C ASN A 68 -2.45 -8.71 -20.97
N ALA A 69 -1.29 -9.02 -20.38
CA ALA A 69 -0.16 -9.60 -21.11
C ALA A 69 -0.35 -11.11 -21.40
N GLY A 70 -1.47 -11.72 -21.00
CA GLY A 70 -1.78 -13.13 -21.26
C GLY A 70 -1.12 -14.10 -20.27
N HIS A 71 -0.73 -13.64 -19.07
CA HIS A 71 -0.03 -14.44 -18.08
C HIS A 71 -0.80 -14.56 -16.77
N SER A 72 -0.56 -15.65 -16.02
CA SER A 72 -0.98 -15.78 -14.63
C SER A 72 -0.12 -14.92 -13.70
N VAL A 73 -0.73 -14.43 -12.62
CA VAL A 73 0.01 -13.89 -11.47
C VAL A 73 0.46 -15.08 -10.62
N ASP A 74 1.74 -15.43 -10.72
CA ASP A 74 2.30 -16.58 -9.99
C ASP A 74 2.89 -16.16 -8.63
N ARG A 75 3.35 -14.90 -8.53
CA ARG A 75 3.90 -14.30 -7.32
C ARG A 75 3.48 -12.85 -7.20
N SER A 76 3.25 -12.40 -5.98
CA SER A 76 2.95 -11.00 -5.68
C SER A 76 3.42 -10.62 -4.28
N GLU A 77 3.79 -9.35 -4.13
CA GLU A 77 4.18 -8.74 -2.87
C GLU A 77 3.63 -7.31 -2.84
N TRP A 78 3.14 -6.89 -1.69
CA TRP A 78 2.56 -5.55 -1.50
C TRP A 78 2.81 -5.06 -0.08
N GLY A 79 2.60 -3.77 0.12
CA GLY A 79 2.72 -3.16 1.43
C GLY A 79 2.87 -1.66 1.33
N TYR A 80 3.61 -1.11 2.28
CA TYR A 80 3.93 0.31 2.35
C TYR A 80 5.44 0.51 2.32
N TYR A 81 5.88 1.59 1.66
CA TYR A 81 7.26 2.06 1.70
C TYR A 81 7.29 3.45 2.31
N LYS A 82 8.37 3.79 3.02
CA LYS A 82 8.59 5.14 3.52
C LYS A 82 8.80 6.09 2.35
N THR A 83 8.07 7.20 2.30
CA THR A 83 8.27 8.24 1.28
C THR A 83 9.51 9.08 1.57
N SER A 84 9.87 9.22 2.84
CA SER A 84 11.06 9.89 3.33
C SER A 84 11.89 8.93 4.20
N GLY A 85 13.20 8.86 3.93
CA GLY A 85 14.12 7.96 4.63
C GLY A 85 14.38 6.63 3.92
N GLN A 86 15.26 5.83 4.52
CA GLN A 86 15.72 4.57 3.95
C GLN A 86 14.67 3.47 4.13
N ASN A 87 14.38 2.80 3.00
CA ASN A 87 13.70 1.52 2.94
C ASN A 87 14.75 0.42 2.73
N THR A 88 14.63 -0.65 3.50
CA THR A 88 15.30 -1.93 3.24
C THR A 88 14.25 -2.96 2.87
N GLY A 89 14.57 -3.78 1.88
CA GLY A 89 13.70 -4.84 1.43
C GLY A 89 14.45 -5.92 0.69
N ARG A 90 13.71 -6.72 -0.05
CA ARG A 90 14.24 -7.79 -0.88
C ARG A 90 13.64 -7.75 -2.29
N ILE A 91 14.46 -8.12 -3.26
CA ILE A 91 14.01 -8.58 -4.56
C ILE A 91 13.99 -10.12 -4.55
N SER A 92 12.88 -10.70 -4.99
CA SER A 92 12.69 -12.15 -5.10
C SER A 92 12.33 -12.50 -6.54
N CYS A 93 13.21 -13.23 -7.21
CA CYS A 93 13.08 -13.65 -8.61
C CYS A 93 13.06 -15.17 -8.73
N ILE A 94 12.89 -15.69 -9.95
CA ILE A 94 12.95 -17.14 -10.21
C ILE A 94 14.34 -17.70 -9.84
N GLN A 95 15.37 -16.90 -10.07
CA GLN A 95 16.77 -17.24 -9.88
C GLN A 95 17.22 -17.17 -8.41
N GLY A 96 16.48 -16.50 -7.53
CA GLY A 96 16.86 -16.31 -6.14
C GLY A 96 16.42 -14.97 -5.57
N GLN A 97 17.02 -14.59 -4.44
CA GLN A 97 16.66 -13.39 -3.69
C GLN A 97 17.89 -12.56 -3.30
N LYS A 98 17.75 -11.24 -3.23
CA LYS A 98 18.78 -10.30 -2.75
C LYS A 98 18.16 -9.18 -1.92
N THR A 99 18.92 -8.64 -0.98
CA THR A 99 18.55 -7.44 -0.24
C THR A 99 18.76 -6.20 -1.09
N VAL A 100 17.81 -5.27 -1.04
CA VAL A 100 17.86 -3.96 -1.72
C VAL A 100 17.63 -2.87 -0.68
N ARG A 101 18.34 -1.75 -0.83
CA ARG A 101 18.15 -0.55 -0.01
C ARG A 101 17.98 0.64 -0.93
N GLY A 102 17.09 1.55 -0.58
CA GLY A 102 16.90 2.80 -1.29
C GLY A 102 16.07 3.78 -0.48
N ASN A 103 16.22 5.07 -0.74
CA ASN A 103 15.47 6.11 -0.03
C ASN A 103 14.16 6.39 -0.76
N GLY A 104 13.05 6.51 -0.03
CA GLY A 104 11.78 6.83 -0.69
C GLY A 104 11.41 5.81 -1.77
N GLY A 105 11.02 6.32 -2.94
CA GLY A 105 10.73 5.51 -4.12
C GLY A 105 11.96 4.90 -4.81
N ASP A 106 13.17 5.37 -4.51
CA ASP A 106 14.40 4.87 -5.15
C ASP A 106 14.66 3.40 -4.84
N PHE A 107 14.09 2.86 -3.76
CA PHE A 107 14.09 1.43 -3.50
C PHE A 107 13.62 0.60 -4.71
N PHE A 108 12.58 1.06 -5.42
CA PHE A 108 12.05 0.34 -6.58
C PHE A 108 12.93 0.48 -7.83
N ASN A 109 13.62 1.62 -7.97
CA ASN A 109 14.61 1.84 -9.02
C ASN A 109 15.82 0.94 -8.80
N GLU A 110 16.36 0.91 -7.58
CA GLU A 110 17.47 0.03 -7.19
C GLU A 110 17.12 -1.45 -7.36
N ALA A 111 15.91 -1.86 -6.99
CA ALA A 111 15.45 -3.23 -7.21
C ALA A 111 15.38 -3.57 -8.71
N SER A 112 14.90 -2.64 -9.54
CA SER A 112 14.80 -2.83 -10.98
C SER A 112 16.18 -2.87 -11.66
N ASN A 113 17.10 -1.98 -11.25
CA ASN A 113 18.49 -2.00 -11.70
C ASN A 113 19.19 -3.31 -11.30
N MET A 114 18.97 -3.79 -10.07
CA MET A 114 19.53 -5.07 -9.61
C MET A 114 19.02 -6.25 -10.42
N ARG A 115 17.73 -6.26 -10.76
CA ARG A 115 17.13 -7.25 -11.68
C ARG A 115 17.85 -7.26 -13.02
N GLU A 116 18.00 -6.09 -13.63
CA GLU A 116 18.56 -5.94 -14.97
C GLU A 116 20.04 -6.32 -15.02
N THR A 117 20.83 -5.82 -14.07
CA THR A 117 22.26 -6.15 -13.94
C THR A 117 22.52 -7.63 -13.64
N SER A 118 21.59 -8.30 -12.94
CA SER A 118 21.69 -9.74 -12.67
C SER A 118 21.08 -10.61 -13.79
N ASN A 119 20.47 -10.00 -14.81
CA ASN A 119 19.68 -10.68 -15.85
C ASN A 119 18.62 -11.63 -15.23
N TRP A 120 17.94 -11.16 -14.18
CA TRP A 120 16.92 -11.94 -13.47
C TRP A 120 15.52 -11.66 -14.00
N SER A 121 14.63 -12.63 -13.85
CA SER A 121 13.29 -12.59 -14.44
C SER A 121 12.21 -13.02 -13.45
N GLY A 122 10.99 -12.56 -13.72
CA GLY A 122 9.84 -12.80 -12.85
C GLY A 122 10.14 -12.36 -11.42
N CYS A 123 10.34 -11.07 -11.20
CA CYS A 123 10.76 -10.55 -9.90
C CYS A 123 9.62 -9.83 -9.18
N THR A 124 9.49 -10.06 -7.88
CA THR A 124 8.67 -9.25 -6.96
C THR A 124 9.56 -8.53 -5.96
N TYR A 125 9.10 -7.39 -5.45
CA TYR A 125 9.85 -6.57 -4.50
C TYR A 125 9.05 -6.44 -3.21
N LYS A 126 9.73 -6.61 -2.07
CA LYS A 126 9.11 -6.51 -0.74
C LYS A 126 9.93 -5.60 0.16
N VAL A 127 9.38 -4.47 0.54
CA VAL A 127 9.91 -3.60 1.61
C VAL A 127 9.64 -4.25 2.95
N THR A 128 10.66 -4.30 3.81
CA THR A 128 10.59 -4.95 5.14
C THR A 128 10.80 -3.99 6.30
N SER A 129 11.47 -2.86 6.08
CA SER A 129 11.76 -1.87 7.13
C SER A 129 12.07 -0.50 6.58
#